data_AF-A0A9D2ZT98-F1
#
_entry.id   AF-A0A9D2ZT98-F1
#
_cell.length_a   1.000
_cell.length_b   1.000
_cell.length_c   1.000
_cell.angle_alpha   90.00
_cell.angle_beta   90.00
_cell.angle_gamma   90.00
#
_symmetry.space_group_name_H-M   'P 1'
#
loop_
_entity.id
_entity.type
_entity.pdbx_description
1 polymer ?
#
loop_
_entity_poly.entity_id
_entity_poly.type
_entity_poly.pdbx_seq_one_letter_code
_entity_poly.pdbx_strand_id
1 'polypeptide(L)'
;CTLDGKLLAITDPVPGARHDAYAFKHHGLERYLDESTVADKGYIGLGLATPARRKPGQRLSREQRRNNRVLNRLRSVVERVIAHIKTWR
;
A
#
# COMPACT_ATOMS: atom_id res chain seq x y z
N CYS A 1 0.99 -3.25 7.80
CA CYS A 1 1.30 -3.04 9.23
C CYS A 1 0.36 -1.99 9.77
N THR A 2 0.23 -1.88 11.08
CA THR A 2 -0.45 -0.75 11.74
C THR A 2 0.39 0.53 11.62
N LEU A 3 -0.17 1.69 12.03
CA LEU A 3 0.53 2.99 11.97
C LEU A 3 1.72 3.11 12.93
N ASP A 4 1.79 2.28 13.97
CA ASP A 4 2.93 2.11 14.87
C ASP A 4 3.94 1.05 14.39
N GLY A 5 3.70 0.44 13.22
CA GLY A 5 4.65 -0.47 12.58
C GLY A 5 4.50 -1.95 12.96
N LYS A 6 3.43 -2.34 13.65
CA LYS A 6 3.16 -3.76 13.91
C LYS A 6 2.82 -4.49 12.61
N LEU A 7 3.61 -5.50 12.28
CA LEU A 7 3.38 -6.37 11.13
C LEU A 7 2.04 -7.12 11.28
N LEU A 8 1.27 -7.20 10.19
CA LEU A 8 -0.03 -7.89 10.18
C LEU A 8 0.07 -9.30 9.61
N ALA A 9 0.79 -9.47 8.50
CA ALA A 9 0.99 -10.76 7.83
C ALA A 9 2.26 -10.74 6.98
N ILE A 10 2.88 -11.91 6.84
CA ILE A 10 3.81 -12.28 5.76
C ILE A 10 3.25 -13.57 5.18
N THR A 11 3.29 -13.70 3.85
CA THR A 11 2.80 -14.87 3.13
C THR A 11 3.90 -15.44 2.26
N ASP A 12 3.77 -16.70 1.88
CA ASP A 12 4.61 -17.29 0.84
C ASP A 12 4.41 -16.59 -0.51
N PRO A 13 5.43 -16.59 -1.39
CA PRO A 13 5.29 -16.02 -2.72
C PRO A 13 4.27 -16.81 -3.55
N VAL A 14 3.46 -16.09 -4.31
CA VAL A 14 2.52 -16.71 -5.26
C VAL A 14 3.29 -17.09 -6.53
N PRO A 15 3.18 -18.35 -7.02
CA PRO A 15 3.87 -18.78 -8.23
C PRO A 15 3.53 -17.96 -9.48
N GLY A 16 4.55 -17.70 -10.30
CA GLY A 16 4.46 -16.93 -11.54
C GLY A 16 4.67 -15.43 -11.35
N ALA A 17 4.82 -14.70 -12.47
CA ALA A 17 4.96 -13.24 -12.49
C ALA A 17 3.62 -12.54 -12.23
N ARG A 18 3.14 -12.60 -10.98
CA ARG A 18 1.86 -12.02 -10.56
C ARG A 18 2.06 -10.60 -10.00
N HIS A 19 1.07 -9.75 -10.22
CA HIS A 19 1.01 -8.44 -9.56
C HIS A 19 0.70 -8.60 -8.08
N ASP A 20 1.22 -7.71 -7.24
CA ASP A 20 0.95 -7.70 -5.79
C ASP A 20 -0.54 -7.67 -5.46
N ALA A 21 -1.36 -6.93 -6.22
CA ALA A 21 -2.81 -6.90 -6.06
C ALA A 21 -3.46 -8.28 -6.26
N TYR A 22 -2.90 -9.12 -7.13
CA TYR A 22 -3.33 -10.50 -7.27
C TYR A 22 -2.96 -11.32 -6.04
N ALA A 23 -1.70 -11.24 -5.59
CA ALA A 23 -1.23 -11.99 -4.41
C ALA A 23 -2.02 -11.60 -3.14
N PHE A 24 -2.32 -10.31 -2.99
CA PHE A 24 -3.16 -9.78 -1.93
C PHE A 24 -4.53 -10.46 -1.85
N LYS A 25 -5.24 -10.54 -2.99
CA LYS A 25 -6.53 -11.23 -3.08
C LYS A 25 -6.39 -12.75 -2.92
N HIS A 26 -5.36 -13.33 -3.52
CA HIS A 26 -5.11 -14.78 -3.47
C HIS A 26 -4.98 -15.28 -2.04
N HIS A 27 -4.32 -14.52 -1.17
CA HIS A 27 -4.19 -14.85 0.26
C HIS A 27 -5.35 -14.35 1.14
N GLY A 28 -6.36 -13.70 0.56
CA GLY A 28 -7.52 -13.18 1.27
C GLY A 28 -7.17 -12.12 2.32
N LEU A 29 -6.16 -11.29 2.06
CA LEU A 29 -5.62 -10.32 3.03
C LEU A 29 -6.54 -9.12 3.27
N GLU A 30 -7.56 -8.93 2.44
CA GLU A 30 -8.62 -7.94 2.63
C GLU A 30 -9.33 -8.09 3.98
N ARG A 31 -9.34 -9.29 4.58
CA ARG A 31 -9.92 -9.52 5.91
C ARG A 31 -9.29 -8.70 7.04
N TYR A 32 -8.10 -8.15 6.81
CA TYR A 32 -7.38 -7.32 7.77
C TYR A 32 -7.51 -5.81 7.48
N LEU A 33 -8.14 -5.43 6.37
CA LEU A 33 -8.16 -4.07 5.88
C LEU A 33 -9.59 -3.53 5.79
N ASP A 34 -9.71 -2.22 5.92
CA ASP A 34 -10.94 -1.47 5.72
C ASP A 34 -10.69 -0.27 4.79
N GLU A 35 -11.74 0.52 4.53
CA GLU A 35 -11.66 1.72 3.68
C GLU A 35 -10.70 2.80 4.21
N SER A 36 -10.37 2.78 5.50
CA SER A 36 -9.42 3.70 6.13
C SER A 36 -7.96 3.29 5.87
N THR A 37 -7.73 2.08 5.38
CA THR A 37 -6.38 1.55 5.16
C THR A 37 -5.69 2.26 3.99
N VAL A 38 -4.48 2.76 4.25
CA VAL A 38 -3.64 3.42 3.25
C VAL A 38 -2.81 2.40 2.48
N ALA A 39 -3.06 2.30 1.17
CA ALA A 39 -2.38 1.36 0.27
C ALA A 39 -1.51 2.06 -0.79
N ASP A 40 -0.73 1.27 -1.53
CA ASP A 40 0.07 1.78 -2.66
C ASP A 40 -0.80 2.04 -3.90
N LYS A 41 -0.31 2.86 -4.83
CA LYS A 41 -0.97 3.08 -6.11
C LYS A 41 -1.14 1.79 -6.92
N GLY A 42 -0.29 0.78 -6.70
CA GLY A 42 -0.46 -0.56 -7.27
C GLY A 42 -1.75 -1.28 -6.84
N TYR A 43 -2.39 -0.81 -5.77
CA TYR A 43 -3.62 -1.36 -5.20
C TYR A 43 -4.86 -0.51 -5.54
N ILE A 44 -4.73 0.45 -6.47
CA ILE A 44 -5.87 1.21 -6.99
C ILE A 44 -6.92 0.24 -7.56
N GLY A 45 -8.19 0.46 -7.23
CA GLY A 45 -9.31 -0.39 -7.64
C GLY A 45 -9.73 -1.45 -6.61
N LEU A 46 -9.08 -1.48 -5.43
CA LEU A 46 -9.41 -2.41 -4.34
C LEU A 46 -10.23 -1.78 -3.21
N GLY A 47 -10.77 -0.56 -3.39
CA GLY A 47 -11.54 0.15 -2.36
C GLY A 47 -10.70 0.72 -1.21
N LEU A 48 -9.36 0.66 -1.30
CA LEU A 48 -8.45 1.17 -0.28
C LEU A 48 -8.08 2.63 -0.53
N ALA A 49 -7.78 3.37 0.54
CA ALA A 49 -7.28 4.74 0.45
C ALA A 49 -5.91 4.76 -0.22
N THR A 50 -5.81 5.34 -1.42
CA THR A 50 -4.56 5.39 -2.20
C THR A 50 -4.21 6.83 -2.58
N PRO A 51 -2.91 7.18 -2.65
CA PRO A 51 -2.52 8.49 -3.16
C PRO A 51 -2.98 8.68 -4.60
N ALA A 52 -3.54 9.86 -4.89
CA ALA A 52 -4.00 10.23 -6.22
C ALA A 52 -2.89 10.03 -7.27
N ARG A 53 -3.22 9.32 -8.35
CA ARG A 53 -2.34 9.12 -9.50
C ARG A 53 -2.51 10.26 -10.49
N ARG A 54 -1.39 10.75 -11.04
CA ARG A 54 -1.39 11.73 -12.12
C ARG A 54 -1.92 11.06 -13.39
N LYS A 55 -2.98 11.61 -14.00
CA LYS A 55 -3.44 11.18 -15.33
C LYS A 55 -2.52 11.74 -16.42
N PRO A 56 -2.37 11.07 -17.57
CA PRO A 56 -1.64 11.61 -18.72
C PRO A 56 -2.14 13.01 -19.08
N GLY A 57 -1.23 13.95 -19.34
CA GLY A 57 -1.54 15.34 -19.69
C GLY A 57 -2.08 16.22 -18.55
N GLN A 58 -2.34 15.68 -17.36
CA GLN A 58 -2.93 16.44 -16.25
C GLN A 58 -1.96 16.60 -15.09
N ARG A 59 -1.99 17.75 -14.41
CA ARG A 59 -1.27 17.96 -13.15
C ARG A 59 -2.18 17.60 -11.98
N LEU A 60 -1.59 17.08 -10.89
CA LEU A 60 -2.34 16.94 -9.63
C LEU A 60 -2.77 18.32 -9.13
N SER A 61 -4.00 18.43 -8.64
CA SER A 61 -4.51 19.63 -7.97
C SER A 61 -3.70 19.91 -6.69
N ARG A 62 -3.79 21.14 -6.16
CA ARG A 62 -3.14 21.50 -4.88
C ARG A 62 -3.62 20.59 -3.75
N GLU A 63 -4.91 20.28 -3.72
CA GLU A 63 -5.53 19.41 -2.73
C GLU A 63 -5.03 17.96 -2.86
N GLN A 64 -5.00 17.39 -4.06
CA GLN A 64 -4.46 16.05 -4.29
C GLN A 64 -2.99 15.95 -3.85
N ARG A 65 -2.18 16.99 -4.06
CA ARG A 65 -0.80 17.02 -3.58
C ARG A 65 -0.72 17.06 -2.05
N ARG A 66 -1.59 17.86 -1.40
CA ARG A 66 -1.67 17.94 0.05
C ARG A 66 -2.06 16.57 0.64
N ASN A 67 -3.09 15.94 0.10
CA ASN A 67 -3.57 14.63 0.54
C ASN A 67 -2.49 13.55 0.33
N ASN A 68 -1.84 13.54 -0.85
CA ASN A 68 -0.73 12.62 -1.11
C ASN A 68 0.43 12.81 -0.14
N ARG A 69 0.73 14.04 0.30
CA ARG A 69 1.78 14.29 1.30
C ARG A 69 1.45 13.64 2.64
N VAL A 70 0.18 13.72 3.08
CA VAL A 70 -0.28 13.07 4.31
C VAL A 70 -0.21 11.55 4.18
N LEU A 71 -0.77 10.99 3.11
CA LEU A 71 -0.78 9.54 2.87
C LEU A 71 0.64 8.97 2.76
N ASN A 72 1.54 9.66 2.04
CA ASN A 72 2.94 9.24 1.93
C ASN A 72 3.67 9.28 3.27
N ARG A 73 3.35 10.24 4.15
CA ARG A 73 3.94 10.28 5.50
C ARG A 73 3.52 9.07 6.32
N LEU A 74 2.25 8.68 6.28
CA LEU A 74 1.76 7.48 6.97
C LEU A 74 2.43 6.21 6.41
N ARG A 75 2.59 6.13 5.09
CA ARG A 75 3.24 5.01 4.41
C ARG A 75 4.72 4.83 4.74
N SER A 76 5.42 5.88 5.19
CA SER A 76 6.84 5.78 5.56
C SER A 76 7.10 4.74 6.67
N VAL A 77 6.10 4.48 7.53
CA VAL A 77 6.16 3.40 8.53
C VAL A 77 6.18 2.03 7.87
N VAL A 78 5.34 1.81 6.84
CA VAL A 78 5.29 0.56 6.08
C VAL A 78 6.62 0.28 5.40
N GLU A 79 7.22 1.29 4.77
CA GLU A 79 8.52 1.16 4.10
C GLU A 79 9.62 0.77 5.08
N ARG A 80 9.60 1.32 6.31
CA ARG A 80 10.53 0.95 7.38
C ARG A 80 10.34 -0.49 7.84
N VAL A 81 9.10 -0.93 8.02
CA VAL A 81 8.78 -2.32 8.39
C VAL A 81 9.26 -3.29 7.30
N ILE A 82 8.99 -2.99 6.03
CA ILE A 82 9.47 -3.81 4.90
C ILE A 82 11.00 -3.84 4.87
N ALA A 83 11.66 -2.71 5.07
CA ALA A 83 13.11 -2.64 5.12
C ALA A 83 13.67 -3.56 6.21
N HIS A 84 13.14 -3.48 7.44
CA HIS A 84 13.56 -4.35 8.55
C HIS A 84 13.39 -5.83 8.23
N ILE A 85 12.27 -6.22 7.62
CA ILE A 85 12.01 -7.61 7.22
C ILE A 85 13.01 -8.07 6.16
N LYS A 86 13.29 -7.23 5.16
CA LYS A 86 14.23 -7.57 4.07
C LYS A 86 15.68 -7.63 4.50
N THR A 87 16.06 -6.86 5.53
CA THR A 87 17.42 -6.84 6.06
C THR A 87 17.62 -7.82 7.21
N TRP A 88 16.60 -8.58 7.59
CA TRP A 88 16.71 -9.59 8.64
C TRP A 88 17.55 -10.77 8.12
N ARG A 89 18.52 -11.20 8.94
CA ARG A 89 19.39 -12.35 8.69
C ARG A 89 18.92 -13.55 9.47
#